data_AF-A0A947DYF9-F1
#
_entry.id   AF-A0A947DYF9-F1
#
_cell.length_a   1.000
_cell.length_b   1.000
_cell.length_c   1.000
_cell.angle_alpha   90.00
_cell.angle_beta   90.00
_cell.angle_gamma   90.00
#
_symmetry.space_group_name_H-M   'P 1'
#
loop_
_entity.id
_entity.type
_entity.pdbx_description
1 polymer ?
#
loop_
_entity_poly.entity_id
_entity_poly.type
_entity_poly.pdbx_seq_one_letter_code
_entity_poly.pdbx_strand_id
1 'polypeptide(L)'
;MLELRPSCEHCSKLLPPDSTEAMICSFECSFCTDCVSTLLGNVCPNCGGGFAPRPVRPARNWKGGAYLGNYAASTQVKHRPVDVQAHAAFAATLLSIAPQDR
;
A
#
# COMPACT_ATOMS: atom_id res chain seq x y z
N MET A 1 -0.83 14.86 -3.96
CA MET A 1 -1.99 14.20 -3.30
C MET A 1 -1.88 12.73 -3.62
N LEU A 2 -2.09 11.82 -2.66
CA LEU A 2 -1.90 10.37 -2.87
C LEU A 2 -2.65 9.88 -4.12
N GLU A 3 -2.06 8.99 -4.90
CA GLU A 3 -2.69 8.39 -6.08
C GLU A 3 -3.89 7.51 -5.70
N LEU A 4 -3.88 6.89 -4.51
CA LEU A 4 -4.88 5.90 -4.08
C LEU A 4 -5.04 4.76 -5.10
N ARG A 5 -3.94 4.02 -5.33
CA ARG A 5 -3.91 2.93 -6.32
C ARG A 5 -5.04 1.92 -6.10
N PRO A 6 -5.74 1.48 -7.15
CA PRO A 6 -7.03 0.81 -7.03
C PRO A 6 -6.94 -0.67 -6.66
N SER A 7 -5.73 -1.23 -6.53
CA SER A 7 -5.53 -2.67 -6.31
C SER A 7 -4.24 -2.99 -5.57
N CYS A 8 -4.19 -4.16 -4.95
CA CYS A 8 -2.97 -4.76 -4.41
C CYS A 8 -1.99 -5.08 -5.53
N GLU A 9 -0.73 -4.68 -5.38
CA GLU A 9 0.33 -4.92 -6.36
C GLU A 9 0.67 -6.41 -6.52
N HIS A 10 0.47 -7.24 -5.49
CA HIS A 10 0.75 -8.68 -5.58
C HIS A 10 -0.45 -9.49 -6.11
N CYS A 11 -1.57 -9.49 -5.38
CA CYS A 11 -2.70 -10.38 -5.64
C CYS A 11 -3.84 -9.76 -6.45
N SER A 12 -3.72 -8.49 -6.89
CA SER A 12 -4.77 -7.76 -7.61
C SER A 12 -6.10 -7.57 -6.87
N LYS A 13 -6.18 -7.87 -5.57
CA LYS A 13 -7.35 -7.54 -4.74
C LYS A 13 -7.69 -6.06 -4.91
N LEU A 14 -8.96 -5.74 -5.15
CA LEU A 14 -9.41 -4.36 -5.30
C LEU A 14 -9.24 -3.60 -3.97
N LEU A 15 -8.66 -2.42 -4.05
CA LEU A 15 -8.40 -1.50 -2.95
C LEU A 15 -8.99 -0.13 -3.32
N PRO A 16 -10.34 0.01 -3.38
CA PRO A 16 -10.99 1.28 -3.66
C PRO A 16 -10.57 2.37 -2.65
N PRO A 17 -10.75 3.66 -2.95
CA PRO A 17 -10.24 4.76 -2.13
C PRO A 17 -10.74 4.79 -0.68
N ASP A 18 -11.83 4.10 -0.38
CA ASP A 18 -12.43 3.90 0.94
C ASP A 18 -12.07 2.54 1.60
N SER A 19 -11.25 1.72 0.93
CA SER A 19 -10.81 0.43 1.44
C SER A 19 -10.02 0.59 2.75
N THR A 20 -10.47 -0.11 3.78
CA THR A 20 -9.79 -0.24 5.07
C THR A 20 -8.68 -1.29 5.06
N GLU A 21 -8.56 -2.06 3.98
CA GLU A 21 -7.57 -3.13 3.82
C GLU A 21 -6.34 -2.67 3.03
N ALA A 22 -6.34 -1.45 2.51
CA ALA A 22 -5.22 -0.91 1.77
C ALA A 22 -4.09 -0.49 2.71
N MET A 23 -2.91 -1.05 2.48
CA MET A 23 -1.66 -0.70 3.14
C MET A 23 -0.75 0.03 2.16
N ILE A 24 -0.03 1.04 2.63
CA ILE A 24 0.79 1.93 1.81
C ILE A 24 2.17 2.17 2.44
N CYS A 25 3.21 2.28 1.61
CA CYS A 25 4.52 2.79 2.03
C CYS A 25 4.74 4.25 1.57
N SER A 26 5.85 4.89 1.93
CA SER A 26 6.14 6.28 1.56
C SER A 26 6.24 6.54 0.05
N PHE A 27 6.52 5.51 -0.76
CA PHE A 27 6.55 5.56 -2.23
C PHE A 27 5.22 5.14 -2.88
N GLU A 28 4.15 5.09 -2.09
CA GLU A 28 2.81 4.70 -2.49
C GLU A 28 2.67 3.28 -3.04
N CYS A 29 3.62 2.38 -2.74
CA CYS A 29 3.42 0.95 -3.05
C CYS A 29 2.21 0.45 -2.27
N SER A 30 1.23 -0.14 -2.97
CA SER A 30 -0.09 -0.46 -2.41
C SER A 30 -0.30 -1.98 -2.35
N PHE A 31 -0.52 -2.50 -1.15
CA PHE A 31 -0.78 -3.93 -0.91
C PHE A 31 -1.99 -4.08 0.01
N CYS A 32 -2.67 -5.23 -0.03
CA CYS A 32 -3.70 -5.51 0.96
C CYS A 32 -3.08 -5.93 2.30
N THR A 33 -3.82 -5.76 3.40
CA THR A 33 -3.47 -6.23 4.74
C THR A 33 -2.99 -7.68 4.76
N ASP A 34 -3.65 -8.57 4.02
CA ASP A 34 -3.31 -10.00 3.96
C ASP A 34 -1.92 -10.22 3.36
N CYS A 35 -1.59 -9.55 2.25
CA CYS A 35 -0.25 -9.64 1.66
C CYS A 35 0.80 -9.06 2.61
N VAL A 36 0.51 -7.94 3.26
CA VAL A 36 1.46 -7.31 4.20
C VAL A 36 1.78 -8.22 5.39
N SER A 37 0.76 -8.86 5.96
CA SER A 37 0.92 -9.69 7.17
C SER A 37 1.45 -11.10 6.88
N THR A 38 1.01 -11.74 5.79
CA THR A 38 1.32 -13.16 5.52
C THR A 38 2.53 -13.35 4.59
N LEU A 39 2.71 -12.45 3.63
CA LEU A 39 3.71 -12.60 2.57
C LEU A 39 4.91 -11.67 2.78
N LEU A 40 4.64 -10.40 3.08
CA LEU A 40 5.67 -9.36 3.05
C LEU A 40 6.36 -9.16 4.40
N GLY A 41 5.75 -9.61 5.50
CA GLY A 41 6.31 -9.46 6.85
C GLY A 41 6.54 -8.00 7.25
N ASN A 42 5.67 -7.10 6.79
CA ASN A 42 5.85 -5.65 6.93
C ASN A 42 7.21 -5.11 6.38
N VAL A 43 7.72 -5.74 5.32
CA VAL A 43 8.88 -5.26 4.54
C VAL A 43 8.40 -5.00 3.11
N CYS A 44 8.51 -3.76 2.64
CA CYS A 44 8.13 -3.43 1.28
C CYS A 44 9.09 -4.07 0.26
N PRO A 45 8.60 -4.84 -0.72
CA PRO A 45 9.45 -5.51 -1.71
C PRO A 45 10.15 -4.53 -2.65
N ASN A 46 9.66 -3.29 -2.73
CA ASN A 46 10.20 -2.27 -3.63
C ASN A 46 11.19 -1.32 -2.94
N CYS A 47 11.10 -1.12 -1.62
CA CYS A 47 11.91 -0.11 -0.90
C CYS A 47 12.45 -0.54 0.47
N GLY A 48 12.12 -1.73 0.99
CA GLY A 48 12.58 -2.22 2.30
C GLY A 48 11.90 -1.60 3.53
N GLY A 49 11.26 -0.45 3.39
CA GLY A 49 10.51 0.20 4.47
C GLY A 49 9.25 -0.57 4.93
N GLY A 50 8.62 -0.11 6.00
CA GLY A 50 7.36 -0.67 6.49
C GLY A 50 6.12 -0.16 5.74
N PHE A 51 4.97 -0.66 6.19
CA PHE A 51 3.64 -0.24 5.73
C PHE A 51 2.83 0.40 6.85
N ALA A 52 1.95 1.32 6.46
CA ALA A 52 0.89 1.87 7.30
C ALA A 52 -0.48 1.69 6.62
N PRO A 53 -1.59 1.74 7.36
CA PRO A 53 -2.92 1.82 6.77
C PRO A 53 -3.01 3.04 5.84
N ARG A 54 -3.51 2.85 4.63
CA ARG A 54 -3.66 3.93 3.65
C ARG A 54 -4.77 4.88 4.11
N PRO A 55 -4.51 6.19 4.23
CA PRO A 55 -5.55 7.16 4.55
C PRO A 55 -6.69 7.15 3.51
N VAL A 56 -7.93 7.15 4.00
CA VAL A 56 -9.12 7.23 3.15
C VAL A 56 -9.37 8.68 2.74
N ARG A 57 -9.53 8.93 1.44
CA ARG A 57 -9.97 10.25 0.95
C ARG A 57 -11.47 10.38 1.14
N PRO A 58 -11.97 11.51 1.70
CA PRO A 58 -13.40 11.69 1.90
C PRO A 58 -14.22 11.55 0.60
N ALA A 59 -15.36 10.87 0.70
CA ALA A 59 -16.31 10.73 -0.40
C ALA A 59 -17.15 12.00 -0.65
N ARG A 60 -17.23 12.90 0.34
CA ARG A 60 -18.00 14.15 0.26
C ARG A 60 -17.17 15.34 0.72
N ASN A 61 -17.51 16.52 0.22
CA ASN A 61 -16.84 17.77 0.57
C ASN A 61 -17.19 18.21 2.00
N TRP A 62 -16.36 17.80 2.97
CA TRP A 62 -16.50 18.25 4.35
C TRP A 62 -15.84 19.61 4.61
N LYS A 63 -14.74 19.90 3.92
CA LYS A 63 -13.94 21.12 4.12
C LYS A 63 -13.17 21.46 2.85
N GLY A 64 -13.36 22.68 2.35
CA GLY A 64 -12.48 23.30 1.35
C GLY A 64 -12.33 22.54 0.03
N GLY A 65 -13.28 21.69 -0.35
CA GLY A 65 -13.22 20.93 -1.61
C GLY A 65 -12.24 19.74 -1.60
N ALA A 66 -11.68 19.36 -0.45
CA ALA A 66 -10.71 18.27 -0.33
C ALA A 66 -11.39 16.89 -0.23
N TYR A 67 -11.95 16.40 -1.35
CA TYR A 67 -12.69 15.12 -1.42
C TYR A 67 -12.58 14.47 -2.81
N LEU A 68 -13.12 13.25 -2.97
CA LEU A 68 -13.03 12.46 -4.20
C LEU A 68 -13.61 13.14 -5.45
N GLY A 69 -14.61 14.02 -5.33
CA GLY A 69 -15.18 14.68 -6.51
C GLY A 69 -14.24 15.68 -7.18
N ASN A 70 -13.40 16.38 -6.41
CA ASN A 70 -12.40 17.31 -6.95
C ASN A 70 -11.02 16.66 -7.11
N TYR A 71 -10.73 15.64 -6.30
CA TYR A 71 -9.46 14.92 -6.29
C TYR A 71 -9.75 13.43 -6.42
N ALA A 72 -10.00 12.97 -7.64
CA ALA A 72 -10.31 11.58 -7.93
C ALA A 72 -9.17 10.63 -7.50
N ALA A 73 -9.52 9.40 -7.14
CA ALA A 73 -8.56 8.32 -6.97
C ALA A 73 -8.05 7.84 -8.34
N SER A 74 -6.85 7.29 -8.37
CA SER A 74 -6.29 6.73 -9.60
C SER A 74 -7.08 5.50 -10.05
N THR A 75 -7.30 5.41 -11.36
CA THR A 75 -7.84 4.22 -12.03
C THR A 75 -6.73 3.31 -12.59
N GLN A 76 -5.47 3.73 -12.47
CA GLN A 76 -4.34 2.98 -13.01
C GLN A 76 -3.95 1.85 -12.07
N VAL A 77 -4.19 0.61 -12.53
CA VAL A 77 -3.74 -0.61 -11.85
C VAL A 77 -2.23 -0.74 -12.00
N LYS A 78 -1.53 -0.90 -10.87
CA LYS A 78 -0.14 -1.36 -10.83
C LYS A 78 -0.16 -2.79 -10.31
N HIS A 79 -0.10 -3.76 -11.22
CA HIS A 79 0.03 -5.18 -10.85
C HIS A 79 1.48 -5.61 -11.07
N ARG A 80 2.17 -5.89 -9.97
CA ARG A 80 3.57 -6.31 -9.93
C ARG A 80 3.72 -7.42 -8.89
N PRO A 81 3.33 -8.67 -9.23
CA PRO A 81 3.49 -9.81 -8.35
C PRO A 81 4.89 -9.93 -7.79
N VAL A 82 4.97 -9.97 -6.46
CA VAL A 82 6.20 -10.24 -5.72
C VAL A 82 6.66 -11.68 -5.96
N ASP A 83 7.95 -11.84 -6.28
CA ASP A 83 8.64 -13.13 -6.16
C ASP A 83 8.77 -13.45 -4.67
N VAL A 84 7.99 -14.43 -4.22
CA VAL A 84 7.85 -14.77 -2.81
C VAL A 84 9.15 -15.28 -2.20
N GLN A 85 9.93 -16.07 -2.95
CA GLN A 85 11.16 -16.66 -2.43
C GLN A 85 12.26 -15.61 -2.33
N ALA A 86 12.43 -14.80 -3.38
CA ALA A 86 13.39 -13.71 -3.37
C ALA A 86 13.06 -12.68 -2.29
N HIS A 87 11.77 -12.32 -2.13
CA HIS A 87 11.36 -11.38 -1.11
C HIS A 87 11.54 -11.94 0.31
N ALA A 88 11.24 -13.20 0.56
CA ALA A 88 11.46 -13.82 1.87
C ALA A 88 12.93 -13.75 2.29
N ALA A 89 13.86 -14.03 1.36
CA ALA A 89 15.30 -13.91 1.61
C ALA A 89 15.71 -12.45 1.89
N PHE A 90 15.21 -11.50 1.11
CA PHE A 90 15.46 -10.06 1.34
C PHE A 90 14.90 -9.58 2.68
N ALA A 91 13.64 -9.88 2.97
CA ALA A 91 12.95 -9.48 4.18
C ALA A 91 13.64 -10.02 5.44
N ALA A 92 14.14 -11.26 5.40
CA ALA A 92 14.89 -11.84 6.51
C ALA A 92 16.10 -10.99 6.96
N THR A 93 16.69 -10.20 6.06
CA THR A 93 17.81 -9.30 6.42
C THR A 93 17.36 -8.02 7.14
N LEU A 94 16.06 -7.67 7.08
CA LEU A 94 15.48 -6.43 7.60
C LEU A 94 14.49 -6.64 8.75
N LEU A 95 13.99 -7.86 8.95
CA LEU A 95 12.93 -8.16 9.94
C LEU A 95 13.32 -7.78 11.37
N SER A 96 14.60 -7.84 11.73
CA SER A 96 15.10 -7.46 13.05
C SER A 96 15.25 -5.94 13.25
N ILE A 97 15.19 -5.15 12.19
CA ILE A 97 15.27 -3.69 12.22
C ILE A 97 13.84 -3.17 12.22
N ALA A 98 13.49 -2.31 13.17
CA ALA A 98 12.15 -1.74 13.23
C ALA A 98 11.89 -0.83 12.01
N PRO A 99 10.67 -0.75 11.46
CA PRO A 99 10.39 0.01 10.24
C PRO A 99 10.84 1.48 10.25
N GLN A 100 10.83 2.15 11.40
CA GLN A 100 11.28 3.54 11.54
C GLN A 100 12.81 3.70 11.50
N ASP A 101 13.56 2.61 11.61
CA ASP A 101 15.02 2.55 11.64
C ASP A 101 15.62 1.90 10.37
N ARG A 102 14.79 1.61 9.35
CA ARG A 102 15.18 1.04 8.04
C ARG A 102 15.42 2.10 6.98
#